data_AF-A0A4Q6GNM7-F1
#
_entry.id   AF-A0A4Q6GNM7-F1
#
_cell.length_a   1.000
_cell.length_b   1.000
_cell.length_c   1.000
_cell.angle_alpha   90.00
_cell.angle_beta   90.00
_cell.angle_gamma   90.00
#
_symmetry.space_group_name_H-M   'P 1'
#
loop_
_entity.id
_entity.type
_entity.pdbx_description
1 polymer ?
#
loop_
_entity_poly.entity_id
_entity_poly.type
_entity_poly.pdbx_seq_one_letter_code
_entity_poly.pdbx_strand_id
1 'polypeptide(L)' 'MEKGSANDLMQEIIRLTAQLNVIADKVEAISPEAERLVMRRHIGNVMAALDENLYRPILKQYPELDPHR' A
#
# COMPACT_ATOMS: atom_id res chain seq x y z
N MET A 1 -8.68 -18.34 -4.28
CA MET A 1 -9.48 -17.12 -4.51
C MET A 1 -9.99 -17.16 -5.93
N GLU A 2 -11.20 -16.67 -6.21
CA GLU A 2 -11.69 -16.52 -7.59
C GLU A 2 -11.16 -15.23 -8.20
N LYS A 3 -11.01 -15.17 -9.54
CA LYS A 3 -10.47 -14.00 -10.23
C LYS A 3 -11.26 -12.71 -9.96
N GLY A 4 -12.59 -12.81 -9.87
CA GLY A 4 -13.45 -11.67 -9.51
C GLY A 4 -13.10 -11.10 -8.14
N SER A 5 -13.04 -11.95 -7.12
CA SER A 5 -12.63 -11.55 -5.76
C SER A 5 -11.19 -11.02 -5.72
N ALA A 6 -10.28 -11.57 -6.52
CA ALA A 6 -8.91 -11.08 -6.63
C ALA A 6 -8.84 -9.67 -7.21
N ASN A 7 -9.66 -9.38 -8.22
CA ASN A 7 -9.78 -8.05 -8.80
C ASN A 7 -10.36 -7.05 -7.80
N ASP A 8 -11.43 -7.41 -7.10
CA ASP A 8 -12.03 -6.53 -6.09
C ASP A 8 -11.03 -6.22 -4.97
N LEU A 9 -10.33 -7.25 -4.47
CA LEU A 9 -9.29 -7.08 -3.47
C LEU A 9 -8.14 -6.19 -3.97
N MET A 10 -7.71 -6.36 -5.23
CA MET A 10 -6.70 -5.49 -5.85
C MET A 10 -7.15 -4.03 -5.88
N GLN A 11 -8.41 -3.75 -6.22
CA GLN A 11 -8.95 -2.40 -6.21
C GLN A 11 -8.96 -1.78 -4.81
N GLU A 12 -9.32 -2.56 -3.78
CA GLU A 12 -9.25 -2.07 -2.39
C GLU A 12 -7.80 -1.80 -1.94
N ILE A 13 -6.84 -2.65 -2.34
CA ILE A 13 -5.41 -2.43 -2.06
C ILE A 13 -4.92 -1.15 -2.72
N ILE A 14 -5.28 -0.90 -3.98
CA ILE A 14 -4.91 0.33 -4.70
C ILE A 14 -5.47 1.57 -3.99
N ARG A 15 -6.74 1.54 -3.56
CA ARG A 15 -7.34 2.65 -2.81
C ARG A 15 -6.64 2.88 -1.46
N LEU A 16 -6.33 1.82 -0.73
CA LEU A 16 -5.60 1.90 0.52
C LEU A 16 -4.19 2.50 0.31
N THR A 17 -3.48 2.10 -0.73
CA THR A 17 -2.17 2.67 -1.10
C THR A 17 -2.28 4.16 -1.38
N ALA A 18 -3.32 4.61 -2.10
CA ALA A 18 -3.56 6.03 -2.34
C ALA A 18 -3.79 6.79 -1.02
N GLN A 19 -4.56 6.24 -0.09
CA GLN A 19 -4.76 6.83 1.24
C GLN A 19 -3.47 6.88 2.06
N LEU A 20 -2.65 5.82 2.02
CA LEU A 20 -1.35 5.79 2.70
C LEU A 20 -0.39 6.84 2.16
N ASN A 21 -0.40 7.11 0.86
CA ASN A 21 0.38 8.20 0.27
C ASN A 21 -0.07 9.57 0.82
N VAL A 22 -1.37 9.82 0.93
CA VAL A 22 -1.89 11.04 1.56
C VAL A 22 -1.48 11.15 3.03
N ILE A 23 -1.46 10.03 3.76
CA ILE A 23 -0.99 10.02 5.16
C ILE A 23 0.52 10.30 5.21
N ALA A 24 1.32 9.72 4.31
CA ALA A 24 2.75 9.97 4.22
C ALA A 24 3.04 11.46 3.99
N ASP A 25 2.33 12.09 3.06
CA ASP A 25 2.46 13.52 2.78
C ASP A 25 2.14 14.38 4.02
N LYS A 26 1.11 14.00 4.78
CA LYS A 26 0.75 14.70 6.03
C LYS A 26 1.80 14.49 7.12
N VAL A 27 2.44 13.32 7.18
CA VAL A 27 3.51 13.05 8.14
C VAL A 27 4.72 13.96 7.91
N GLU A 28 5.01 14.32 6.67
CA GLU A 28 6.13 15.23 6.37
C GLU A 28 5.97 16.62 6.99
N ALA A 29 4.74 17.05 7.26
CA ALA A 29 4.43 18.33 7.91
C ALA A 29 4.60 18.31 9.44
N ILE A 30 4.88 17.17 10.06
CA ILE A 30 4.97 17.04 11.52
C ILE A 30 6.28 17.65 12.06
N SER A 31 6.13 18.46 13.10
CA SER A 31 7.22 18.89 13.99
C SER A 31 6.90 18.37 15.40
N PRO A 32 7.86 17.77 16.14
CA PRO A 32 9.31 17.68 15.91
C PRO A 32 9.77 16.62 14.90
N GLU A 33 11.01 16.76 14.38
CA GLU A 33 11.60 15.83 13.39
C GLU A 33 11.66 14.38 13.87
N ALA A 34 11.95 14.15 15.15
CA ALA A 34 12.04 12.80 15.71
C ALA A 34 10.70 12.04 15.57
N GLU A 35 9.57 12.71 15.82
CA GLU A 35 8.24 12.13 15.67
C GLU A 35 7.92 11.86 14.20
N ARG A 36 8.22 12.81 13.30
CA ARG A 36 8.08 12.61 11.85
C ARG A 36 8.82 11.38 11.36
N LEU A 37 10.08 11.17 11.76
CA LEU A 37 10.88 10.03 11.33
C LEU A 37 10.30 8.70 11.83
N VAL A 38 9.80 8.66 13.07
CA VAL A 38 9.13 7.47 13.62
C VAL A 38 7.86 7.15 12.82
N MET A 39 7.00 8.14 12.59
CA MET A 39 5.76 7.94 11.85
C MET A 39 6.02 7.55 10.38
N ARG A 40 7.00 8.20 9.72
CA ARG A 40 7.43 7.85 8.36
C ARG A 40 7.88 6.39 8.27
N ARG A 41 8.65 5.91 9.25
CA ARG A 41 9.06 4.50 9.32
C ARG A 41 7.86 3.56 9.44
N HIS A 42 6.90 3.89 10.30
CA HIS A 42 5.71 3.06 10.47
C HIS A 42 4.86 2.99 9.19
N ILE A 43 4.69 4.11 8.49
CA ILE A 43 3.99 4.12 7.19
C ILE A 43 4.73 3.28 6.17
N GLY A 44 6.06 3.42 6.06
CA GLY A 44 6.88 2.60 5.18
C GLY A 44 6.72 1.10 5.46
N ASN A 45 6.68 0.71 6.74
CA ASN A 45 6.45 -0.69 7.14
C ASN A 45 5.06 -1.20 6.71
N VAL A 46 4.02 -0.38 6.84
CA VAL A 46 2.67 -0.75 6.38
C VAL A 46 2.65 -0.91 4.86
N MET A 47 3.24 0.02 4.12
CA MET A 47 3.30 -0.07 2.65
C MET A 47 4.08 -1.31 2.20
N ALA A 48 5.21 -1.62 2.83
CA ALA A 48 5.99 -2.82 2.53
C ALA A 48 5.18 -4.10 2.83
N ALA A 49 4.47 -4.14 3.96
CA ALA A 49 3.64 -5.29 4.32
C ALA A 49 2.48 -5.50 3.34
N LEU A 50 1.85 -4.42 2.84
CA LEU A 50 0.81 -4.50 1.81
C LEU A 50 1.36 -5.03 0.49
N ASP A 51 2.52 -4.53 0.05
CA ASP A 51 3.16 -4.99 -1.19
C ASP A 51 3.51 -6.49 -1.12
N GLU A 52 4.21 -6.89 -0.06
CA GLU A 52 4.72 -8.24 0.10
C GLU A 52 3.60 -9.28 0.33
N ASN A 53 2.62 -8.95 1.17
CA ASN A 53 1.67 -9.95 1.66
C ASN A 53 0.32 -9.93 0.94
N LEU A 54 -0.03 -8.83 0.26
CA LEU A 54 -1.31 -8.73 -0.45
C LEU A 54 -1.13 -8.51 -1.94
N TYR A 55 -0.36 -7.51 -2.36
CA TYR A 55 -0.23 -7.13 -3.77
C TYR A 55 0.50 -8.20 -4.60
N ARG A 56 1.75 -8.54 -4.23
CA ARG A 56 2.58 -9.51 -4.98
C ARG A 56 1.94 -10.90 -5.07
N PRO A 57 1.32 -11.46 -4.03
CA PRO A 57 0.65 -12.76 -4.14
C PRO A 57 -0.49 -12.76 -5.16
N ILE A 58 -1.28 -11.68 -5.20
CA ILE A 58 -2.37 -11.54 -6.19
C ILE A 58 -1.78 -11.48 -7.60
N LEU A 59 -0.76 -10.65 -7.84
CA LEU A 59 -0.14 -10.54 -9.17
C LEU A 59 0.56 -11.81 -9.62
N LYS A 60 1.18 -12.57 -8.70
CA LYS A 60 1.78 -13.86 -9.03
C LYS A 60 0.74 -14.85 -9.55
N GLN A 61 -0.49 -14.79 -9.04
CA GLN A 61 -1.59 -15.65 -9.45
C GLN A 61 -2.37 -15.10 -10.66
N TYR A 62 -2.49 -13.77 -10.77
CA TYR A 62 -3.25 -13.06 -11.79
C TYR A 62 -2.43 -11.87 -12.35
N PRO A 63 -1.40 -12.12 -13.19
CA PRO A 63 -0.51 -11.08 -13.70
C PRO A 63 -1.20 -10.04 -14.60
N GLU A 64 -2.38 -10.35 -15.12
CA GLU A 64 -3.20 -9.44 -15.90
C GLU A 64 -3.88 -8.36 -15.05
N LEU A 65 -3.87 -8.48 -13.72
CA LEU A 65 -4.44 -7.50 -12.80
C LEU A 65 -3.42 -6.42 -12.40
N ASP A 66 -2.22 -6.42 -12.98
CA ASP A 66 -1.18 -5.42 -12.68
C ASP A 66 -1.58 -4.02 -13.19
N PRO A 67 -1.85 -3.03 -12.31
CA PRO A 67 -2.18 -1.66 -12.68
C PRO A 67 -1.02 -0.89 -13.35
N HIS A 68 0.21 -1.40 -13.31
CA HIS A 68 1.40 -0.73 -13.85
C HIS A 68 1.87 -1.29 -15.20
N ARG A 69 1.10 -2.20 -15.79
CA ARG A 69 1.46 -2.90 -17.02
C ARG A 69 1.07 -2.15 -18.29
#